data_AF-A0A1F6EYT7-F1
#
_entry.id   AF-A0A1F6EYT7-F1
#
_cell.length_a   1.000
_cell.length_b   1.000
_cell.length_c   1.000
_cell.angle_alpha   90.00
_cell.angle_beta   90.00
_cell.angle_gamma   90.00
#
_symmetry.space_group_name_H-M   'P 1'
#
loop_
_entity.id
_entity.type
_entity.pdbx_description
1 polymer ?
#
loop_
_entity_poly.entity_id
_entity_poly.type
_entity_poly.pdbx_seq_one_letter_code
_entity_poly.pdbx_strand_id
1 'polypeptide(L)'
;MEKGGWVNRLWFQVAKREEEEYVEIYNQSVSGGTTRTVLERFENEARARGADALIFQTGGNDASYRSTPGNFIVQPEKFRGASQNI
;
A
#
# COMPACT_ATOMS: atom_id res chain seq x y z
N MET A 1 15.28 -11.81 -15.58
CA MET A 1 13.87 -11.35 -15.70
C MET A 1 13.32 -11.20 -14.30
N GLU A 2 12.90 -10.01 -13.88
CA GLU A 2 12.26 -9.86 -12.56
C GLU A 2 10.94 -10.63 -12.54
N LYS A 3 10.75 -11.51 -11.54
CA LYS A 3 9.53 -12.30 -11.38
C LYS A 3 8.42 -11.45 -10.72
N GLY A 4 7.81 -10.55 -11.50
CA GLY A 4 6.67 -9.72 -11.05
C GLY A 4 7.02 -8.66 -10.01
N GLY A 5 6.01 -7.89 -9.57
CA GLY A 5 6.15 -6.83 -8.56
C GLY A 5 6.49 -7.38 -7.16
N TRP A 6 6.78 -6.48 -6.21
CA TRP A 6 7.29 -6.86 -4.88
C TRP A 6 6.38 -7.83 -4.12
N VAL A 7 5.05 -7.75 -4.28
CA VAL A 7 4.10 -8.66 -3.64
C VAL A 7 4.32 -10.10 -4.11
N ASN A 8 4.52 -10.33 -5.42
CA ASN A 8 4.80 -11.68 -5.93
C ASN A 8 6.13 -12.20 -5.38
N ARG A 9 7.12 -11.32 -5.22
CA ARG A 9 8.41 -11.69 -4.62
C ARG A 9 8.25 -12.08 -3.15
N LEU A 10 7.45 -11.35 -2.38
CA LEU A 10 7.10 -11.70 -1.01
C LEU A 10 6.33 -13.02 -0.96
N TRP A 11 5.37 -13.22 -1.86
CA TRP A 11 4.61 -14.45 -1.98
C TRP A 11 5.52 -15.67 -2.22
N PHE A 12 6.46 -15.58 -3.15
CA PHE A 12 7.43 -16.66 -3.39
C PHE A 12 8.30 -16.99 -2.17
N GLN A 13 8.49 -16.04 -1.25
CA GLN A 13 9.23 -16.27 -0.03
C GLN A 13 8.38 -16.96 1.03
N VAL A 14 7.14 -16.51 1.25
CA VAL A 14 6.25 -17.09 2.28
C VAL A 14 5.64 -18.42 1.85
N ALA A 15 5.43 -18.64 0.55
CA ALA A 15 4.89 -19.89 0.00
C ALA A 15 5.83 -21.10 0.19
N LYS A 16 7.05 -20.89 0.69
CA LYS A 16 8.00 -21.95 1.06
C LYS A 16 7.83 -22.45 2.49
N ARG A 17 6.96 -21.82 3.28
CA ARG A 17 6.69 -22.22 4.67
C ARG A 17 5.82 -23.47 4.70
N GLU A 18 5.97 -24.27 5.75
CA GLU A 18 5.15 -25.46 6.01
C GLU A 18 3.69 -25.06 6.34
N GLU A 19 2.76 -26.01 6.25
CA GLU A 19 1.31 -25.74 6.42
C GLU A 19 0.96 -25.03 7.74
N GLU A 20 1.66 -25.35 8.83
CA GLU A 20 1.44 -24.70 10.14
C GLU A 20 1.87 -23.23 10.19
N GLU A 21 2.69 -22.79 9.23
CA GLU A 21 3.18 -21.42 9.07
C GLU A 21 2.61 -20.74 7.81
N TYR A 22 1.46 -21.21 7.32
CA TYR A 22 0.80 -20.65 6.15
C TYR A 22 0.54 -19.15 6.31
N VAL A 23 0.87 -18.38 5.27
CA VAL A 23 0.61 -16.94 5.20
C VAL A 23 -0.17 -16.64 3.94
N GLU A 24 -1.35 -16.04 4.11
CA GLU A 24 -2.10 -15.48 3.01
C GLU A 24 -1.70 -14.02 2.78
N ILE A 25 -1.51 -13.63 1.51
CA ILE A 25 -1.11 -12.27 1.13
C ILE A 25 -2.15 -11.67 0.20
N TYR A 26 -2.65 -10.49 0.57
CA TYR A 26 -3.59 -9.73 -0.22
C TYR A 26 -2.98 -8.41 -0.68
N ASN A 27 -2.82 -8.25 -2.00
CA ASN A 27 -2.43 -6.96 -2.58
C ASN A 27 -3.66 -6.06 -2.74
N GLN A 28 -3.76 -4.97 -1.98
CA GLN A 28 -4.84 -3.98 -2.09
C GLN A 28 -4.41 -2.66 -2.76
N SER A 29 -3.31 -2.71 -3.52
CA SER A 29 -2.80 -1.55 -4.26
C SER A 29 -3.82 -1.07 -5.30
N VAL A 30 -3.98 0.25 -5.38
CA VAL A 30 -4.79 0.92 -6.41
C VAL A 30 -3.88 1.79 -7.26
N SER A 31 -4.00 1.68 -8.58
CA SER A 31 -3.26 2.53 -9.51
C SER A 31 -3.59 4.00 -9.25
N GLY A 32 -2.57 4.85 -9.12
CA GLY A 32 -2.75 6.26 -8.73
C GLY A 32 -3.21 6.47 -7.27
N GLY A 33 -3.24 5.41 -6.45
CA GLY A 33 -3.62 5.48 -5.05
C GLY A 33 -2.71 6.41 -4.24
N THR A 34 -3.31 7.18 -3.35
CA THR A 34 -2.62 8.10 -2.43
C THR A 34 -2.83 7.65 -0.99
N THR A 35 -2.14 8.30 -0.05
CA THR A 35 -2.31 8.08 1.40
C THR A 35 -3.78 8.25 1.82
N ARG A 36 -4.49 9.23 1.23
CA ARG A 36 -5.93 9.42 1.47
C ARG A 36 -6.76 8.22 1.02
N THR A 37 -6.47 7.69 -0.15
CA THR A 37 -7.19 6.52 -0.71
C THR A 37 -6.99 5.28 0.16
N VAL A 38 -5.83 5.15 0.81
CA VAL A 38 -5.57 4.10 1.80
C VAL A 38 -6.45 4.30 3.03
N LEU A 39 -6.43 5.49 3.64
CA LEU A 39 -7.22 5.80 4.84
C LEU A 39 -8.73 5.57 4.65
N GLU A 40 -9.27 5.94 3.48
CA GLU A 40 -10.69 5.77 3.17
C GLU A 40 -11.14 4.29 3.12
N ARG A 41 -10.22 3.35 2.91
CA ARG A 41 -10.50 1.92 2.73
C ARG A 41 -9.98 1.05 3.86
N PHE A 42 -9.03 1.56 4.63
CA PHE A 42 -8.22 0.81 5.58
C PHE A 42 -9.06 -0.06 6.52
N GLU A 43 -9.98 0.54 7.29
CA GLU A 43 -10.76 -0.19 8.29
C GLU A 43 -11.58 -1.33 7.69
N ASN A 44 -12.21 -1.08 6.54
CA ASN A 44 -13.04 -2.08 5.87
C ASN A 44 -12.19 -3.22 5.31
N GLU A 45 -11.03 -2.91 4.75
CA GLU A 45 -10.14 -3.92 4.16
C GLU A 45 -9.44 -4.79 5.18
N ALA A 46 -8.99 -4.19 6.30
CA ALA A 46 -8.39 -4.92 7.41
C ALA A 46 -9.42 -5.82 8.09
N ARG A 47 -10.62 -5.30 8.37
CA ARG A 47 -11.71 -6.06 9.01
C ARG A 47 -12.18 -7.23 8.15
N ALA A 48 -12.36 -7.02 6.86
CA ALA A 48 -12.84 -8.07 5.96
C ALA A 48 -11.89 -9.28 5.85
N ARG A 49 -10.62 -9.11 6.23
CA ARG A 49 -9.57 -10.15 6.11
C ARG A 49 -9.04 -10.65 7.44
N GLY A 50 -9.42 -10.05 8.56
CA GLY A 50 -8.85 -10.36 9.87
C GLY A 50 -7.32 -10.22 9.88
N ALA A 51 -6.79 -9.17 9.24
CA ALA A 51 -5.37 -9.08 8.94
C ALA A 51 -4.48 -9.02 10.20
N ASP A 52 -3.52 -9.93 10.33
CA ASP A 52 -2.52 -9.94 11.41
C ASP A 52 -1.40 -8.92 11.20
N ALA A 53 -1.10 -8.60 9.94
CA ALA A 53 -0.05 -7.67 9.55
C ALA A 53 -0.47 -6.83 8.34
N LEU A 54 0.01 -5.59 8.32
CA LEU A 54 -0.31 -4.59 7.30
C LEU A 54 0.97 -3.97 6.77
N ILE A 55 1.08 -3.84 5.44
CA ILE A 55 2.21 -3.18 4.77
C ILE A 55 1.67 -2.02 3.96
N PHE A 56 2.08 -0.80 4.33
CA PHE A 56 1.73 0.42 3.58
C PHE A 56 2.89 0.83 2.67
N GLN A 57 2.63 0.90 1.37
CA GLN A 57 3.55 1.46 0.38
C GLN A 57 2.83 2.60 -0.38
N THR A 58 2.84 3.79 0.22
CA THR A 58 2.20 5.00 -0.31
C THR A 58 3.19 6.18 -0.34
N GLY A 59 2.80 7.34 -0.86
CA GLY A 59 3.62 8.55 -0.88
C GLY A 59 4.19 8.92 -2.24
N GLY A 60 4.39 7.95 -3.15
CA GLY A 60 4.88 8.23 -4.50
C GLY A 60 3.90 9.08 -5.31
N ASN A 61 2.62 8.70 -5.34
CA ASN A 61 1.58 9.49 -5.99
C ASN A 61 1.24 10.77 -5.20
N ASP A 62 1.40 10.76 -3.87
CA ASP A 62 1.21 11.95 -3.05
C ASP A 62 2.23 13.04 -3.39
N ALA A 63 3.50 12.65 -3.60
CA ALA A 63 4.60 13.54 -3.96
C ALA A 63 4.67 13.87 -5.46
N SER A 64 3.77 13.31 -6.28
CA SER A 64 3.76 13.51 -7.72
C SER A 64 3.17 14.87 -8.11
N TYR A 65 3.67 15.46 -9.19
CA TYR A 65 3.19 16.72 -9.76
C TYR A 65 2.50 16.50 -11.11
N ARG A 66 1.48 17.30 -11.43
CA ARG A 66 0.93 17.33 -12.79
C ARG A 66 1.72 18.28 -13.67
N SER A 67 2.52 17.71 -14.58
CA SER A 67 3.15 18.38 -15.73
C SER A 67 4.11 19.53 -15.43
N THR A 68 4.12 20.07 -14.21
CA THR A 68 4.89 21.25 -13.80
C THR A 68 5.31 21.10 -12.34
N PRO A 69 6.60 21.32 -11.99
CA PRO A 69 7.06 21.32 -10.61
C PRO A 69 6.24 22.28 -9.73
N GLY A 70 5.90 21.87 -8.51
CA GLY A 70 5.07 22.65 -7.59
C GLY A 70 3.55 22.49 -7.76
N ASN A 71 3.08 21.90 -8.86
CA ASN A 71 1.66 21.56 -9.06
C ASN A 71 1.33 20.15 -8.50
N PHE A 72 1.40 20.01 -7.17
CA PHE A 72 1.25 18.74 -6.49
C PHE A 72 -0.13 18.10 -6.70
N ILE A 73 -0.17 16.78 -6.92
CA ILE A 73 -1.41 15.99 -6.91
C ILE A 73 -2.03 15.99 -5.51
N VAL A 74 -1.19 15.88 -4.47
CA VAL A 74 -1.58 16.04 -3.07
C VAL A 74 -0.73 17.14 -2.44
N GLN A 75 -1.36 18.16 -1.89
CA GLN A 75 -0.65 19.25 -1.22
C GLN A 75 0.17 18.72 -0.03
N PRO A 76 1.42 19.17 0.19
CA PRO A 76 2.30 18.64 1.23
C PRO A 76 1.69 18.65 2.64
N GLU A 77 0.91 19.67 2.98
CA GLU A 77 0.24 19.79 4.28
C GLU A 77 -0.82 18.70 4.46
N LYS A 78 -1.56 18.39 3.39
CA LYS A 78 -2.57 17.30 3.39
C LYS A 78 -1.91 15.94 3.50
N PHE A 79 -0.77 15.74 2.83
CA PHE A 79 0.01 14.50 2.96
C PHE A 79 0.49 14.31 4.40
N ARG A 80 1.08 15.34 5.02
CA ARG A 80 1.57 15.26 6.42
C ARG A 80 0.48 14.88 7.41
N GLY A 81 -0.71 15.48 7.30
CA GLY A 81 -1.84 15.15 8.17
C GLY A 81 -2.34 13.72 7.97
N ALA A 82 -2.40 13.24 6.72
CA ALA A 82 -2.84 11.87 6.42
C ALA A 82 -1.86 10.82 6.98
N SER A 83 -0.55 11.03 6.81
CA SER A 83 0.48 10.08 7.26
C SER A 83 0.59 9.93 8.77
N GLN A 84 0.01 10.83 9.57
CA GLN A 84 -0.07 10.69 11.02
C GLN A 84 -1.19 9.75 11.49
N ASN A 85 -2.09 9.35 10.59
CA ASN A 85 -3.26 8.52 10.88
C ASN A 85 -3.15 7.10 10.30
N ILE A 86 -1.98 6.75 9.74
CA ILE A 86 -1.59 5.38 9.37
C ILE A 86 -0.71 4.84 10.47
#